data_AF-A0A3L5TT06-F1
#
_entry.id   AF-A0A3L5TT06-F1
#
_cell.length_a   1.000
_cell.length_b   1.000
_cell.length_c   1.000
_cell.angle_alpha   90.00
_cell.angle_beta   90.00
_cell.angle_gamma   90.00
#
_symmetry.space_group_name_H-M   'P 1'
#
loop_
_entity.id
_entity.type
_entity.pdbx_description
1 polymer ?
#
loop_
_entity_poly.entity_id
_entity_poly.type
_entity_poly.pdbx_seq_one_letter_code
_entity_poly.pdbx_strand_id
1 'polypeptide(L)'
;MGNVHQTIFKVLHKKFATDDEKLLKKCKQLQDVKVEQLGVPPEFSCPLPLAVVEMANLGGLKTPHEKLSCLKATVDHITGTIQNFIIENQPPGLTGNGNNYHIV
;
A
#
# COMPACT_ATOMS: atom_id res chain seq x y z
N MET A 1 3.82 -26.38 6.36
CA MET A 1 4.32 -25.33 5.45
C MET A 1 5.26 -24.28 6.11
N GLY A 2 5.64 -24.38 7.39
CA GLY A 2 6.43 -23.32 8.07
C GLY A 2 7.96 -23.49 8.13
N ASN A 3 8.49 -24.70 7.92
CA ASN A 3 9.92 -24.96 8.15
C ASN A 3 10.84 -24.37 7.06
N VAL A 4 10.39 -24.38 5.80
CA VAL A 4 11.17 -23.76 4.70
C VAL A 4 11.28 -22.26 4.91
N HIS A 5 10.19 -21.59 5.33
CA HIS A 5 10.23 -20.17 5.68
C HIS A 5 11.25 -19.92 6.79
N GLN A 6 11.22 -20.66 7.90
CA GLN A 6 12.16 -20.43 8.99
C GLN A 6 13.63 -20.58 8.58
N THR A 7 13.96 -21.52 7.70
CA THR A 7 15.34 -21.73 7.26
C THR A 7 15.76 -20.69 6.23
N ILE A 8 14.98 -20.52 5.16
CA ILE A 8 15.33 -19.65 4.03
C ILE A 8 15.18 -18.18 4.42
N PHE A 9 14.11 -17.81 5.12
CA PHE A 9 13.85 -16.42 5.50
C PHE A 9 14.90 -15.89 6.48
N LYS A 10 15.46 -16.72 7.38
CA LYS A 10 16.59 -16.32 8.22
C LYS A 10 17.82 -15.94 7.40
N VAL A 11 18.16 -16.74 6.39
CA VAL A 11 19.30 -16.47 5.51
C VAL A 11 19.06 -15.22 4.67
N LEU A 12 17.86 -15.08 4.10
CA LEU A 12 17.47 -13.89 3.34
C LEU A 12 17.48 -12.63 4.21
N HIS A 13 16.90 -12.69 5.41
CA HIS A 13 16.88 -11.56 6.33
C HIS A 13 18.29 -11.12 6.71
N LYS A 14 19.20 -12.07 6.99
CA LYS A 14 20.61 -11.74 7.22
C LYS A 14 21.27 -11.10 5.99
N LYS A 15 20.97 -11.60 4.79
CA LYS A 15 21.50 -11.06 3.53
C LYS A 15 21.04 -9.63 3.26
N PHE A 16 19.80 -9.30 3.57
CA PHE A 16 19.18 -8.01 3.26
C PHE A 16 19.04 -7.06 4.46
N ALA A 17 19.54 -7.43 5.64
CA ALA A 17 19.40 -6.63 6.87
C ALA A 17 19.88 -5.18 6.71
N THR A 18 20.99 -4.95 6.02
CA THR A 18 21.52 -3.60 5.76
C THR A 18 20.60 -2.79 4.85
N ASP A 19 19.99 -3.43 3.86
CA ASP A 19 19.06 -2.77 2.94
C ASP A 19 17.73 -2.46 3.65
N ASP A 20 17.22 -3.38 4.47
CA ASP A 20 16.03 -3.19 5.30
C ASP A 20 16.23 -2.03 6.29
N GLU A 21 17.40 -1.95 6.94
CA GLU A 21 17.73 -0.85 7.84
C GLU A 21 17.82 0.49 7.10
N LYS A 22 18.46 0.51 5.93
CA LYS A 22 18.56 1.71 5.09
C LYS A 22 17.18 2.19 4.64
N LEU A 23 16.31 1.27 4.25
CA LEU A 23 14.93 1.56 3.87
C LEU A 23 14.15 2.11 5.07
N LEU A 24 14.22 1.46 6.24
CA LEU A 24 13.55 1.91 7.45
C LEU A 24 14.02 3.32 7.85
N LYS A 25 15.33 3.59 7.79
CA LYS A 25 15.88 4.92 8.06
C LYS A 25 15.32 5.97 7.09
N LYS A 26 15.19 5.62 5.81
CA LYS A 26 14.58 6.51 4.81
C LYS A 26 13.09 6.75 5.08
N CYS A 27 12.32 5.72 5.40
CA CYS A 27 10.91 5.87 5.76
C CYS A 27 10.73 6.80 6.97
N LYS A 28 11.56 6.66 8.01
CA LYS A 28 11.54 7.56 9.17
C LYS A 28 11.86 9.01 8.81
N GLN A 29 12.78 9.23 7.87
CA GLN A 29 13.09 10.58 7.35
C GLN A 29 11.94 11.21 6.55
N LEU A 30 11.01 10.39 6.06
CA LEU A 30 9.87 10.82 5.23
C LEU A 30 8.55 10.89 6.01
N GLN A 31 8.56 10.71 7.34
CA GLN A 31 7.34 10.68 8.16
C GLN A 31 6.49 11.96 8.06
N ASP A 32 7.15 13.10 7.80
CA ASP A 32 6.53 14.43 7.77
C ASP A 32 6.22 14.89 6.32
N VAL A 33 6.42 14.01 5.33
CA VAL A 33 6.12 14.32 3.93
C VAL A 33 4.61 14.36 3.75
N LYS A 34 4.14 15.47 3.18
CA LYS A 34 2.72 15.67 2.88
C LYS A 34 2.38 15.16 1.48
N VAL A 35 1.08 14.90 1.27
CA VAL A 35 0.54 14.34 0.03
C VAL A 35 0.85 15.24 -1.18
N GLU A 36 0.84 16.57 -0.99
CA GLU A 36 1.11 17.53 -2.06
C GLU A 36 2.56 17.46 -2.54
N GLN A 37 3.50 17.10 -1.64
CA GLN A 37 4.92 16.94 -1.97
C GLN A 37 5.18 15.65 -2.76
N LEU A 38 4.23 14.71 -2.76
CA LEU A 38 4.29 13.48 -3.55
C LEU A 38 3.74 13.67 -4.98
N GLY A 39 3.18 14.84 -5.29
CA GLY A 39 2.56 15.13 -6.59
C GLY A 39 1.23 14.41 -6.79
N VAL A 40 0.57 13.96 -5.71
CA VAL A 40 -0.75 13.34 -5.77
C VAL A 40 -1.80 14.44 -6.02
N PRO A 41 -2.64 14.31 -7.05
CA PRO A 41 -3.73 15.24 -7.29
C PRO A 41 -4.68 15.35 -6.09
N PRO A 42 -5.18 16.56 -5.74
CA PRO A 42 -6.07 16.75 -4.60
C PRO A 42 -7.33 15.86 -4.62
N GLU A 43 -7.84 15.55 -5.81
CA GLU A 43 -8.99 14.65 -6.02
C GLU A 43 -8.73 13.19 -5.60
N PHE A 44 -7.46 12.80 -5.43
CA PHE A 44 -7.06 11.47 -4.93
C PHE A 44 -6.44 11.53 -3.53
N SER A 45 -6.35 12.73 -2.94
CA SER A 45 -5.74 12.96 -1.64
C SER A 45 -6.72 12.62 -0.50
N CYS A 46 -6.87 11.33 -0.21
CA CYS A 46 -7.70 10.83 0.89
C CYS A 46 -6.90 9.96 1.87
N PRO A 47 -7.30 9.87 3.15
CA PRO A 47 -6.72 8.91 4.09
C PRO A 47 -6.95 7.46 3.64
N LEU A 48 -5.94 6.59 3.82
CA LEU A 48 -5.97 5.18 3.40
C LEU A 48 -5.82 4.20 4.59
N PRO A 49 -6.65 4.28 5.64
CA PRO A 49 -6.42 3.54 6.88
C PRO A 49 -6.45 2.01 6.70
N LEU A 50 -7.34 1.49 5.86
CA LEU A 50 -7.43 0.04 5.61
C LEU A 50 -6.20 -0.51 4.89
N ALA A 51 -5.67 0.25 3.93
CA ALA A 51 -4.43 -0.11 3.25
C ALA A 51 -3.23 -0.13 4.21
N VAL A 52 -3.16 0.83 5.14
CA VAL A 52 -2.12 0.89 6.18
C VAL A 52 -2.21 -0.33 7.12
N VAL A 53 -3.41 -0.66 7.59
CA VAL A 53 -3.63 -1.84 8.46
C VAL A 53 -3.27 -3.13 7.74
N GLU A 54 -3.69 -3.29 6.49
CA GLU A 54 -3.38 -4.49 5.70
C GLU A 54 -1.88 -4.64 5.49
N MET A 55 -1.18 -3.57 5.07
CA MET A 55 0.27 -3.58 4.87
C MET A 55 1.04 -3.91 6.16
N ALA A 56 0.55 -3.49 7.33
CA ALA A 56 1.17 -3.80 8.62
C ALA A 56 1.18 -5.31 8.92
N ASN A 57 0.25 -6.09 8.35
CA ASN A 57 0.20 -7.54 8.53
C ASN A 57 1.31 -8.28 7.76
N LEU A 58 1.92 -7.67 6.75
CA LEU A 58 2.87 -8.32 5.82
C LEU A 58 4.03 -9.02 6.52
N GLY A 59 4.55 -8.43 7.61
CA GLY A 59 5.66 -8.97 8.40
C GLY A 59 5.32 -10.28 9.12
N GLY A 60 4.06 -10.48 9.50
CA GLY A 60 3.60 -11.68 10.23
C GLY A 60 3.35 -12.90 9.35
N LEU A 61 3.21 -12.72 8.03
CA LEU A 61 2.89 -13.77 7.06
C LEU A 61 4.12 -14.64 6.75
N LYS A 62 3.89 -15.94 6.52
CA LYS A 62 4.97 -16.95 6.48
C LYS A 62 5.17 -17.58 5.12
N THR A 63 4.22 -17.44 4.20
CA THR A 63 4.37 -17.96 2.84
C THR A 63 4.47 -16.81 1.83
N PRO A 64 5.20 -17.01 0.71
CA PRO A 64 5.23 -16.02 -0.36
C PRO A 64 3.84 -15.70 -0.90
N HIS A 65 2.98 -16.71 -0.99
CA HIS A 65 1.59 -16.53 -1.44
C HIS A 65 0.80 -15.62 -0.51
N GLU A 66 0.83 -15.86 0.82
CA GLU A 66 0.17 -14.96 1.79
C GLU A 66 0.70 -13.53 1.67
N LYS A 67 2.02 -13.35 1.58
CA LYS A 67 2.63 -12.02 1.42
C LYS A 67 2.16 -11.32 0.15
N LEU A 68 2.10 -12.02 -0.98
CA LEU A 68 1.59 -11.48 -2.23
C LEU A 68 0.09 -11.14 -2.16
N SER A 69 -0.70 -12.00 -1.53
CA SER A 69 -2.14 -11.74 -1.33
C SER A 69 -2.39 -10.51 -0.45
N CYS A 70 -1.58 -10.31 0.59
CA CYS A 70 -1.62 -9.11 1.45
C CYS A 70 -1.25 -7.83 0.68
N LEU A 71 -0.21 -7.89 -0.17
CA LEU A 71 0.15 -6.76 -1.04
C LEU A 71 -0.97 -6.45 -2.03
N LYS A 72 -1.57 -7.46 -2.65
CA LYS A 72 -2.73 -7.29 -3.54
C LYS A 72 -3.89 -6.64 -2.79
N ALA A 73 -4.27 -7.17 -1.64
CA ALA A 73 -5.36 -6.63 -0.82
C ALA A 73 -5.08 -5.19 -0.40
N THR A 74 -3.84 -4.85 -0.08
CA THR A 74 -3.44 -3.47 0.19
C THR A 74 -3.75 -2.56 -1.00
N VAL A 75 -3.34 -2.95 -2.21
CA VAL A 75 -3.62 -2.18 -3.44
C VAL A 75 -5.12 -2.11 -3.71
N ASP A 76 -5.86 -3.20 -3.54
CA ASP A 76 -7.32 -3.21 -3.68
C ASP A 76 -7.99 -2.19 -2.73
N HIS A 77 -7.52 -2.10 -1.48
CA HIS A 77 -8.00 -1.10 -0.50
C HIS A 77 -7.67 0.33 -0.93
N ILE A 78 -6.47 0.57 -1.48
CA ILE A 78 -6.08 1.90 -1.99
C ILE A 78 -7.04 2.30 -3.12
N THR A 79 -7.19 1.44 -4.13
CA THR A 79 -8.02 1.69 -5.31
C THR A 79 -9.48 1.92 -4.92
N GLY A 80 -10.07 1.05 -4.09
CA GLY A 80 -11.45 1.19 -3.65
C GLY A 80 -11.69 2.46 -2.83
N THR A 81 -10.76 2.83 -1.95
CA THR A 81 -10.87 4.06 -1.15
C THR A 81 -10.83 5.31 -2.02
N ILE A 82 -9.89 5.37 -2.97
CA ILE A 82 -9.78 6.49 -3.91
C ILE A 82 -11.03 6.60 -4.79
N GLN A 83 -11.51 5.48 -5.33
CA GLN A 83 -12.74 5.45 -6.15
C GLN A 83 -13.95 5.98 -5.38
N ASN A 84 -14.16 5.51 -4.15
CA ASN A 84 -15.25 5.98 -3.30
C ASN A 84 -15.12 7.48 -2.99
N PHE A 85 -13.91 7.94 -2.66
CA PHE A 85 -13.65 9.34 -2.38
C PHE A 85 -13.98 10.25 -3.58
N ILE A 86 -13.62 9.84 -4.80
CA ILE A 86 -13.97 10.57 -6.02
C ILE A 86 -15.49 10.65 -6.21
N ILE A 87 -16.19 9.52 -6.02
CA ILE A 87 -17.65 9.44 -6.18
C ILE A 87 -18.37 10.35 -5.16
N GLU A 88 -17.94 10.33 -3.90
CA GLU A 88 -18.53 11.12 -2.83
C GLU A 88 -18.31 12.63 -2.98
N ASN A 89 -17.18 13.03 -3.57
CA ASN A 89 -16.80 14.44 -3.74
C ASN A 89 -17.11 14.98 -5.15
N GLN A 90 -17.81 14.21 -5.99
CA GLN A 90 -18.22 14.68 -7.31
C GLN A 90 -19.36 15.70 -7.18
N PRO A 91 -19.28 16.87 -7.85
CA PRO A 91 -20.35 17.86 -7.77
C PRO A 91 -21.66 17.32 -8.36
N PRO A 92 -22.82 17.57 -7.71
CA PRO A 92 -24.11 17.09 -8.19
C PRO A 92 -24.45 17.78 -9.53
N GLY A 93 -24.41 17.03 -10.63
CA GLY A 93 -24.82 17.54 -11.95
C GLY A 93 -24.12 16.95 -13.18
N LEU A 94 -23.07 16.13 -13.03
CA LEU A 94 -22.40 15.45 -14.15
C LEU A 94 -22.74 13.96 -14.17
N THR A 95 -24.02 13.63 -14.35
CA THR A 95 -24.42 12.26 -14.67
C THR A 95 -24.08 11.97 -16.13
N GLY A 96 -23.07 11.12 -16.34
CA GLY A 96 -22.90 10.38 -17.58
C GLY A 96 -21.72 10.84 -18.45
N ASN A 97 -20.53 10.36 -18.12
CA ASN A 97 -19.75 9.63 -19.12
C ASN A 97 -18.78 8.69 -18.41
N GLY A 98 -18.85 7.41 -18.78
CA GLY A 98 -18.07 6.32 -18.21
C GLY A 98 -16.58 6.44 -18.51
N ASN A 99 -15.91 7.38 -17.85
CA ASN A 99 -14.47 7.31 -17.72
C ASN A 99 -14.16 6.31 -16.62
N ASN A 100 -13.98 5.08 -17.07
CA ASN A 100 -13.39 4.00 -16.32
C ASN A 100 -12.00 4.49 -15.87
N TYR A 101 -11.91 5.06 -14.65
CA TYR A 101 -10.63 5.40 -14.03
C TYR A 101 -9.94 4.08 -13.70
N HIS A 102 -9.27 3.53 -14.71
CA HIS A 102 -8.38 2.39 -14.59
C HIS A 102 -7.12 2.90 -13.88
N ILE A 103 -7.19 2.97 -12.55
CA ILE A 103 -5.99 3.10 -11.72
C ILE A 103 -5.28 1.75 -11.82
N VAL A 104 -4.18 1.73 -12.57
CA VAL A 104 -3.37 0.54 -12.88
C VAL A 104 -2.60 0.10 -11.64
#